data_AF-A0A957Z2F2-F1
#
_entry.id   AF-A0A957Z2F2-F1
#
_cell.length_a   1.000
_cell.length_b   1.000
_cell.length_c   1.000
_cell.angle_alpha   90.00
_cell.angle_beta   90.00
_cell.angle_gamma   90.00
#
_symmetry.space_group_name_H-M   'P 1'
#
loop_
_entity.id
_entity.type
_entity.pdbx_description
1 polymer ?
#
loop_
_entity_poly.entity_id
_entity_poly.type
_entity_poly.pdbx_seq_one_letter_code
_entity_poly.pdbx_strand_id
1 'polypeptide(L)'
;MTPHADPPPDKSAHSQTAPIEPARDALRLEGAWIIMPGMATAHSHAFQRLLRGHTQRRADAGGTFWSWRGLMYALAEQMDPAGMVAVARLAFAELAISGVTAVGEFHYLHHAPGGAPYADRLEMSHAVIHAAREVGLRITLIRTAYMRGGFGQPLTPAQARFADADVAAVINDVEELRKAYAHDPTVAVAVAAHSIRAVPMDAV
;
A
#
# COMPACT_ATOMS: atom_id res chain seq x y z
N MET A 1 16.99 44.04 36.38
CA MET A 1 17.85 43.13 35.60
C MET A 1 16.95 42.20 34.79
N THR A 2 16.69 42.53 33.55
CA THR A 2 16.00 41.65 32.59
C THR A 2 17.05 40.70 31.99
N PRO A 3 16.79 39.38 31.89
CA PRO A 3 17.73 38.48 31.25
C PRO A 3 17.76 38.77 29.75
N HIS A 4 18.95 39.01 29.22
CA HIS A 4 19.19 39.02 27.77
C HIS A 4 18.99 37.59 27.27
N ALA A 5 17.93 37.34 26.50
CA ALA A 5 17.78 36.08 25.79
C ALA A 5 18.60 36.18 24.50
N ASP A 6 19.44 35.18 24.25
CA ASP A 6 20.19 35.08 22.99
C ASP A 6 19.23 34.93 21.80
N PRO A 7 19.53 35.55 20.65
CA PRO A 7 18.73 35.39 19.45
C PRO A 7 18.77 33.93 18.96
N PRO A 8 17.68 33.43 18.36
CA PRO A 8 17.64 32.08 17.83
C PRO A 8 18.68 31.90 16.72
N PRO A 9 19.29 30.71 16.58
CA PRO A 9 20.31 30.46 15.58
C PRO A 9 19.75 30.64 14.17
N ASP A 10 20.56 31.27 13.32
CA ASP A 10 20.25 31.48 11.90
C ASP A 10 20.11 30.14 11.18
N LYS A 11 18.92 29.88 10.63
CA LYS A 11 18.60 28.68 9.84
C LYS A 11 18.91 28.84 8.35
N SER A 12 19.53 29.95 7.93
CA SER A 12 19.88 30.23 6.53
C SER A 12 21.08 29.44 6.00
N ALA A 13 21.78 28.68 6.86
CA ALA A 13 22.82 27.75 6.45
C ALA A 13 22.20 26.52 5.77
N HIS A 14 21.78 26.69 4.51
CA HIS A 14 21.59 25.58 3.60
C HIS A 14 22.85 24.72 3.64
N SER A 15 22.68 23.44 3.98
CA SER A 15 23.74 22.43 3.92
C SER A 15 24.31 22.43 2.51
N GLN A 16 25.44 23.12 2.32
CA GLN A 16 26.29 22.92 1.16
C GLN A 16 26.91 21.54 1.36
N THR A 17 26.31 20.53 0.75
CA THR A 17 26.95 19.21 0.65
C THR A 17 28.25 19.42 -0.12
N ALA A 18 29.38 19.27 0.56
CA ALA A 18 30.69 19.30 -0.07
C ALA A 18 30.72 18.25 -1.21
N PRO A 19 31.46 18.51 -2.31
CA PRO A 19 31.67 17.50 -3.35
C PRO A 19 32.21 16.23 -2.71
N ILE A 20 31.56 15.09 -2.99
CA ILE A 20 32.09 13.79 -2.58
C ILE A 20 33.29 13.51 -3.47
N GLU A 21 34.49 13.64 -2.92
CA GLU A 21 35.72 13.19 -3.59
C GLU A 21 35.59 11.68 -3.89
N PRO A 22 35.84 11.24 -5.13
CA PRO A 22 35.81 9.82 -5.45
C PRO A 22 36.80 9.05 -4.57
N ALA A 23 36.42 7.84 -4.16
CA ALA A 23 37.36 6.94 -3.50
C ALA A 23 38.60 6.73 -4.39
N ARG A 24 39.78 6.53 -3.79
CA ARG A 24 41.05 6.37 -4.52
C ARG A 24 41.02 5.28 -5.60
N ASP A 25 40.17 4.27 -5.41
CA ASP A 25 40.01 3.13 -6.32
C ASP A 25 38.67 3.17 -7.09
N ALA A 26 38.03 4.34 -7.17
CA ALA A 26 36.77 4.50 -7.88
C ALA A 26 36.96 4.30 -9.38
N LEU A 27 36.25 3.32 -9.95
CA LEU A 27 36.16 3.13 -11.39
C LEU A 27 35.10 4.08 -11.96
N ARG A 28 35.51 5.01 -12.83
CA ARG A 28 34.58 5.84 -13.59
C ARG A 28 34.11 5.08 -14.82
N LEU A 29 32.82 4.80 -14.90
CA LEU A 29 32.18 4.15 -16.03
C LEU A 29 31.72 5.20 -17.04
N GLU A 30 32.59 5.60 -17.97
CA GLU A 30 32.22 6.54 -19.04
C GLU A 30 31.47 5.83 -20.16
N GLY A 31 30.21 6.22 -20.41
CA GLY A 31 29.38 5.64 -21.48
C GLY A 31 28.96 4.18 -21.25
N ALA A 32 29.27 3.60 -20.10
CA ALA A 32 28.88 2.25 -19.72
C ALA A 32 27.66 2.26 -18.79
N TRP A 33 26.76 1.30 -19.01
CA TRP A 33 25.57 1.11 -18.18
C TRP A 33 25.87 0.15 -17.03
N ILE A 34 25.48 0.51 -15.80
CA ILE A 34 25.39 -0.44 -14.71
C ILE A 34 24.02 -1.11 -14.78
N ILE A 35 24.01 -2.41 -15.04
CA ILE A 35 22.79 -3.21 -14.95
C ILE A 35 22.70 -3.77 -13.54
N MET A 36 21.59 -3.50 -12.86
CA MET A 36 21.31 -4.02 -11.52
C MET A 36 20.03 -4.86 -11.54
N PRO A 37 19.87 -5.83 -10.61
CA PRO A 37 18.58 -6.47 -10.39
C PRO A 37 17.51 -5.42 -10.09
N GLY A 38 16.31 -5.60 -10.66
CA GLY A 38 15.17 -4.75 -10.34
C GLY A 38 14.79 -4.88 -8.87
N MET A 39 14.39 -3.78 -8.25
CA MET A 39 13.98 -3.76 -6.84
C MET A 39 12.63 -4.48 -6.65
N ALA A 40 12.36 -4.87 -5.41
CA ALA A 40 11.06 -5.37 -4.99
C ALA A 40 10.53 -4.51 -3.83
N THR A 41 9.25 -4.17 -3.85
CA THR A 41 8.56 -3.67 -2.65
C THR A 41 7.83 -4.82 -1.99
N ALA A 42 8.05 -5.02 -0.69
CA ALA A 42 7.39 -6.08 0.07
C ALA A 42 5.97 -5.71 0.53
N HIS A 43 5.60 -4.42 0.44
CA HIS A 43 4.34 -3.92 0.98
C HIS A 43 3.83 -2.72 0.20
N SER A 44 2.54 -2.74 -0.15
CA SER A 44 1.85 -1.68 -0.87
C SER A 44 0.36 -1.69 -0.52
N HIS A 45 -0.28 -0.52 -0.62
CA HIS A 45 -1.72 -0.36 -0.67
C HIS A 45 -2.04 0.60 -1.83
N ALA A 46 -2.26 0.05 -3.02
CA ALA A 46 -2.26 0.81 -4.26
C ALA A 46 -3.24 2.00 -4.26
N PHE A 47 -4.46 1.80 -3.75
CA PHE A 47 -5.49 2.85 -3.75
C PHE A 47 -5.09 4.07 -2.90
N GLN A 48 -4.27 3.90 -1.86
CA GLN A 48 -3.79 4.99 -1.02
C GLN A 48 -2.87 5.94 -1.80
N ARG A 49 -2.45 5.59 -3.02
CA ARG A 49 -1.65 6.49 -3.87
C ARG A 49 -2.36 7.83 -4.11
N LEU A 50 -3.70 7.86 -4.13
CA LEU A 50 -4.50 9.09 -4.26
C LEU A 50 -4.49 9.97 -2.99
N LEU A 51 -4.05 9.44 -1.85
CA LEU A 51 -3.90 10.23 -0.61
C LEU A 51 -2.58 11.02 -0.59
N ARG A 52 -1.59 10.64 -1.40
CA ARG A 52 -0.25 11.24 -1.36
C ARG A 52 -0.35 12.75 -1.60
N GLY A 53 0.08 13.53 -0.62
CA GLY A 53 0.07 15.00 -0.67
C GLY A 53 -1.27 15.64 -0.27
N HIS A 54 -2.37 14.88 -0.16
CA HIS A 54 -3.70 15.40 0.15
C HIS A 54 -4.04 15.37 1.65
N THR A 55 -3.25 14.66 2.46
CA THR A 55 -3.50 14.49 3.90
C THR A 55 -2.69 15.43 4.80
N GLN A 56 -1.93 16.36 4.22
CA GLN A 56 -1.05 17.29 4.96
C GLN A 56 -1.76 18.57 5.41
N ARG A 57 -3.10 18.56 5.43
CA ARG A 57 -3.91 19.70 5.87
C ARG A 57 -4.14 19.58 7.38
N ARG A 58 -3.75 20.61 8.14
CA ARG A 58 -4.19 20.78 9.54
C ARG A 58 -5.69 21.12 9.53
N ALA A 59 -6.56 20.12 9.67
CA ALA A 59 -7.99 20.36 9.94
C ALA A 59 -8.21 20.84 11.38
N ASP A 60 -7.31 20.43 12.29
CA ASP A 60 -7.25 20.72 13.71
C ASP A 60 -5.77 20.75 14.19
N ALA A 61 -5.52 21.23 15.41
CA ALA A 61 -4.19 21.67 15.90
C ALA A 61 -3.08 20.59 15.91
N GLY A 62 -3.40 19.33 15.64
CA GLY A 62 -2.42 18.27 15.44
C GLY A 62 -3.06 17.11 14.69
N GLY A 63 -2.91 17.07 13.36
CA GLY A 63 -3.34 15.93 12.56
C GLY A 63 -2.78 14.63 13.15
N THR A 64 -3.65 13.68 13.46
CA THR A 64 -3.27 12.39 14.04
C THR A 64 -3.39 11.29 12.99
N PHE A 65 -2.82 10.11 13.27
CA PHE A 65 -3.07 8.91 12.46
C PHE A 65 -4.57 8.65 12.25
N TRP A 66 -5.41 9.00 13.23
CA TRP A 66 -6.85 8.76 13.17
C TRP A 66 -7.58 9.69 12.20
N SER A 67 -7.16 10.96 12.09
CA SER A 67 -7.74 11.88 11.11
C SER A 67 -7.32 11.52 9.68
N TRP A 68 -6.07 11.08 9.48
CA TRP A 68 -5.64 10.47 8.22
C TRP A 68 -6.47 9.24 7.86
N ARG A 69 -6.72 8.36 8.84
CA ARG A 69 -7.49 7.13 8.61
C ARG A 69 -8.93 7.40 8.18
N GLY A 70 -9.54 8.49 8.66
CA GLY A 70 -10.85 8.94 8.19
C GLY A 70 -10.86 9.28 6.69
N LEU A 71 -9.85 10.01 6.21
CA LEU A 71 -9.69 10.31 4.78
C LEU A 71 -9.45 9.05 3.95
N MET A 72 -8.67 8.10 4.48
CA MET A 72 -8.43 6.81 3.82
C MET A 72 -9.72 6.00 3.69
N TYR A 73 -10.58 5.95 4.72
CA TYR A 73 -11.88 5.29 4.64
C TYR A 73 -12.82 5.97 3.63
N ALA A 74 -12.84 7.31 3.60
CA ALA A 74 -13.65 8.05 2.62
C ALA A 74 -13.20 7.79 1.17
N LEU A 75 -11.90 7.62 0.95
CA LEU A 75 -11.37 7.22 -0.35
C LEU A 75 -11.73 5.77 -0.67
N ALA A 76 -11.55 4.86 0.29
CA ALA A 76 -11.88 3.45 0.13
C ALA A 76 -13.34 3.26 -0.31
N GLU A 77 -14.27 4.06 0.23
CA GLU A 77 -15.68 4.01 -0.13
C GLU A 77 -15.96 4.33 -1.61
N GLN A 78 -15.12 5.13 -2.26
CA GLN A 78 -15.30 5.57 -3.65
C GLN A 78 -14.68 4.63 -4.69
N MET A 79 -13.90 3.62 -4.27
CA MET A 79 -13.17 2.76 -5.20
C MET A 79 -14.06 1.61 -5.67
N ASP A 80 -14.47 1.60 -6.93
CA ASP A 80 -15.01 0.42 -7.59
C ASP A 80 -13.88 -0.35 -8.32
N PRO A 81 -14.14 -1.49 -8.99
CA PRO A 81 -13.09 -2.26 -9.64
C PRO A 81 -12.37 -1.47 -10.75
N ALA A 82 -13.11 -0.66 -11.51
CA ALA A 82 -12.54 0.18 -12.56
C ALA A 82 -11.60 1.26 -11.98
N GLY A 83 -12.04 1.92 -10.91
CA GLY A 83 -11.24 2.87 -10.15
C GLY A 83 -10.00 2.22 -9.54
N MET A 84 -10.14 0.97 -9.04
CA MET A 84 -9.03 0.18 -8.51
C MET A 84 -7.98 -0.13 -9.58
N VAL A 85 -8.39 -0.53 -10.79
CA VAL A 85 -7.46 -0.72 -11.92
C VAL A 85 -6.73 0.59 -12.23
N ALA A 86 -7.46 1.70 -12.36
CA ALA A 86 -6.88 2.98 -12.72
C ALA A 86 -5.84 3.47 -11.71
N VAL A 87 -6.16 3.42 -10.41
CA VAL A 87 -5.23 3.85 -9.36
C VAL A 87 -4.06 2.90 -9.19
N ALA A 88 -4.28 1.58 -9.27
CA ALA A 88 -3.21 0.60 -9.21
C ALA A 88 -2.25 0.74 -10.38
N ARG A 89 -2.76 0.96 -11.60
CA ARG A 89 -1.94 1.19 -12.78
C ARG A 89 -1.04 2.41 -12.60
N LEU A 90 -1.59 3.52 -12.09
CA LEU A 90 -0.80 4.70 -11.76
C LEU A 90 0.30 4.39 -10.72
N ALA A 91 -0.08 3.79 -9.60
CA ALA A 91 0.85 3.48 -8.51
C ALA A 91 1.98 2.53 -8.98
N PHE A 92 1.62 1.51 -9.74
CA PHE A 92 2.54 0.50 -10.25
C PHE A 92 3.42 1.03 -11.37
N ALA A 93 2.91 1.90 -12.26
CA ALA A 93 3.75 2.55 -13.26
C ALA A 93 4.84 3.42 -12.62
N GLU A 94 4.51 4.14 -11.56
CA GLU A 94 5.50 4.90 -10.78
C GLU A 94 6.56 4.01 -10.11
N LEU A 95 6.15 2.85 -9.60
CA LEU A 95 7.10 1.83 -9.12
C LEU A 95 8.02 1.34 -10.25
N ALA A 96 7.46 1.02 -11.41
CA ALA A 96 8.22 0.53 -12.56
C ALA A 96 9.30 1.53 -13.02
N ILE A 97 8.94 2.81 -13.20
CA ILE A 97 9.90 3.86 -13.62
C ILE A 97 10.95 4.18 -12.55
N SER A 98 10.70 3.81 -11.28
CA SER A 98 11.68 3.93 -10.20
C SER A 98 12.58 2.70 -10.04
N GLY A 99 12.46 1.71 -10.92
CA GLY A 99 13.31 0.51 -10.94
C GLY A 99 12.76 -0.68 -10.14
N VAL A 100 11.51 -0.61 -9.68
CA VAL A 100 10.83 -1.75 -9.06
C VAL A 100 10.28 -2.68 -10.13
N THR A 101 10.45 -3.98 -9.94
CA THR A 101 9.99 -5.02 -10.89
C THR A 101 9.10 -6.09 -10.24
N ALA A 102 8.90 -6.00 -8.93
CA ALA A 102 8.01 -6.85 -8.16
C ALA A 102 7.33 -6.09 -7.01
N VAL A 103 6.03 -6.29 -6.81
CA VAL A 103 5.22 -5.66 -5.77
C VAL A 103 4.50 -6.67 -4.91
N GLY A 104 4.66 -6.57 -3.59
CA GLY A 104 3.79 -7.20 -2.60
C GLY A 104 2.62 -6.27 -2.30
N GLU A 105 1.45 -6.54 -2.88
CA GLU A 105 0.25 -5.74 -2.63
C GLU A 105 -0.50 -6.31 -1.42
N PHE A 106 -0.51 -5.54 -0.32
CA PHE A 106 -1.26 -5.87 0.88
C PHE A 106 -2.71 -5.42 0.72
N HIS A 107 -3.52 -6.33 0.17
CA HIS A 107 -4.86 -6.04 -0.34
C HIS A 107 -5.93 -6.34 0.71
N TYR A 108 -6.69 -5.31 1.09
CA TYR A 108 -7.75 -5.39 2.11
C TYR A 108 -9.08 -4.78 1.66
N LEU A 109 -9.21 -4.33 0.42
CA LEU A 109 -10.44 -3.73 -0.10
C LEU A 109 -11.16 -4.74 -0.97
N HIS A 110 -12.10 -5.49 -0.38
CA HIS A 110 -12.66 -6.70 -0.99
C HIS A 110 -14.06 -6.46 -1.58
N HIS A 111 -14.91 -5.71 -0.88
CA HIS A 111 -16.34 -5.60 -1.20
C HIS A 111 -16.70 -4.30 -1.91
N ALA A 112 -17.92 -4.23 -2.46
CA ALA A 112 -18.47 -3.04 -3.09
C ALA A 112 -18.64 -1.86 -2.12
N PRO A 113 -18.82 -0.62 -2.61
CA PRO A 113 -19.29 0.49 -1.79
C PRO A 113 -20.50 0.07 -0.93
N GLY A 114 -20.50 0.44 0.35
CA GLY A 114 -21.46 -0.03 1.35
C GLY A 114 -21.16 -1.41 1.95
N GLY A 115 -20.14 -2.14 1.47
CA GLY A 115 -19.63 -3.38 2.06
C GLY A 115 -20.30 -4.68 1.59
N ALA A 116 -21.19 -4.62 0.60
CA ALA A 116 -21.79 -5.83 0.02
C ALA A 116 -20.78 -6.56 -0.88
N PRO A 117 -20.71 -7.90 -0.84
CA PRO A 117 -19.84 -8.64 -1.75
C PRO A 117 -20.26 -8.43 -3.20
N TYR A 118 -19.27 -8.40 -4.10
CA TYR A 118 -19.50 -8.45 -5.53
C TYR A 118 -20.04 -9.83 -5.96
N ALA A 119 -20.58 -9.92 -7.18
CA ALA A 119 -21.05 -11.20 -7.74
C ALA A 119 -19.90 -12.22 -7.84
N ASP A 120 -18.73 -11.77 -8.30
CA ASP A 120 -17.45 -12.41 -8.03
C ASP A 120 -16.82 -11.75 -6.80
N ARG A 121 -16.68 -12.48 -5.70
CA ARG A 121 -16.12 -11.95 -4.46
C ARG A 121 -14.67 -11.47 -4.61
N LEU A 122 -13.96 -11.96 -5.63
CA LEU A 122 -12.55 -11.67 -5.88
C LEU A 122 -12.34 -10.52 -6.88
N GLU A 123 -13.40 -9.85 -7.32
CA GLU A 123 -13.37 -8.79 -8.34
C GLU A 123 -12.28 -7.73 -8.07
N MET A 124 -12.17 -7.24 -6.82
CA MET A 124 -11.16 -6.25 -6.44
C MET A 124 -9.73 -6.80 -6.47
N SER A 125 -9.55 -8.09 -6.14
CA SER A 125 -8.26 -8.78 -6.23
C SER A 125 -7.83 -8.96 -7.69
N HIS A 126 -8.77 -9.35 -8.55
CA HIS A 126 -8.56 -9.44 -10.00
C HIS A 126 -8.18 -8.07 -10.61
N ALA A 127 -8.84 -6.99 -10.19
CA ALA A 127 -8.55 -5.63 -10.65
C ALA A 127 -7.09 -5.21 -10.38
N VAL A 128 -6.57 -5.48 -9.18
CA VAL A 128 -5.18 -5.12 -8.83
C VAL A 128 -4.18 -6.00 -9.57
N ILE A 129 -4.43 -7.31 -9.67
CA ILE A 129 -3.57 -8.22 -10.45
C ILE A 129 -3.53 -7.80 -11.91
N HIS A 130 -4.69 -7.46 -12.49
CA HIS A 130 -4.79 -6.96 -13.86
C HIS A 130 -3.93 -5.71 -14.08
N ALA A 131 -4.03 -4.71 -13.19
CA ALA A 131 -3.23 -3.49 -13.29
C ALA A 131 -1.71 -3.76 -13.21
N ALA A 132 -1.26 -4.68 -12.35
CA ALA A 132 0.15 -5.05 -12.27
C ALA A 132 0.65 -5.68 -13.58
N ARG A 133 -0.16 -6.57 -14.17
CA ARG A 133 0.14 -7.22 -15.46
C ARG A 133 0.17 -6.22 -16.61
N GLU A 134 -0.76 -5.27 -16.65
CA GLU A 134 -0.76 -4.20 -17.67
C GLU A 134 0.49 -3.33 -17.62
N VAL A 135 1.01 -3.05 -16.42
CA VAL A 135 2.26 -2.29 -16.23
C VAL A 135 3.50 -3.15 -16.52
N GLY A 136 3.39 -4.47 -16.40
CA GLY A 136 4.51 -5.40 -16.53
C GLY A 136 5.26 -5.65 -15.23
N LEU A 137 4.63 -5.41 -14.07
CA LEU A 137 5.17 -5.81 -12.76
C LEU A 137 4.79 -7.25 -12.43
N ARG A 138 5.70 -7.96 -11.74
CA ARG A 138 5.35 -9.17 -11.00
C ARG A 138 4.62 -8.78 -9.72
N ILE A 139 3.56 -9.49 -9.37
CA ILE A 139 2.76 -9.21 -8.18
C ILE A 139 2.72 -10.42 -7.24
N THR A 140 2.94 -10.17 -5.95
CA THR A 140 2.44 -11.04 -4.90
C THR A 140 1.21 -10.35 -4.31
N LEU A 141 0.01 -10.85 -4.65
CA LEU A 141 -1.21 -10.38 -4.02
C LEU A 141 -1.29 -11.01 -2.62
N ILE A 142 -1.21 -10.18 -1.59
CA ILE A 142 -1.32 -10.57 -0.19
C ILE A 142 -2.75 -10.27 0.24
N ARG A 143 -3.64 -11.26 0.10
CA ARG A 143 -5.06 -11.13 0.47
C ARG A 143 -5.16 -11.15 1.99
N THR A 144 -5.66 -10.07 2.55
CA THR A 144 -5.67 -9.88 4.01
C THR A 144 -6.96 -10.35 4.65
N ALA A 145 -6.88 -10.90 5.87
CA ALA A 145 -8.00 -11.18 6.74
C ALA A 145 -8.34 -9.97 7.61
N TYR A 146 -9.63 -9.62 7.72
CA TYR A 146 -10.11 -8.51 8.56
C TYR A 146 -11.49 -8.82 9.18
N MET A 147 -11.57 -8.99 10.49
CA MET A 147 -12.80 -9.51 11.16
C MET A 147 -13.33 -8.58 12.26
N ARG A 148 -12.53 -7.63 12.75
CA ARG A 148 -12.94 -6.73 13.84
C ARG A 148 -12.33 -5.33 13.72
N GLY A 149 -13.00 -4.32 14.30
CA GLY A 149 -12.56 -2.92 14.20
C GLY A 149 -11.42 -2.53 15.14
N GLY A 150 -11.12 -3.38 16.12
CA GLY A 150 -10.11 -3.22 17.16
C GLY A 150 -10.21 -4.33 18.21
N PHE A 151 -9.40 -4.29 19.26
CA PHE A 151 -9.48 -5.28 20.35
C PHE A 151 -10.87 -5.29 21.00
N GLY A 152 -11.59 -6.41 20.86
CA GLY A 152 -12.97 -6.55 21.38
C GLY A 152 -14.00 -5.60 20.75
N GLN A 153 -13.66 -4.92 19.64
CA GLN A 153 -14.54 -3.94 18.99
C GLN A 153 -15.10 -4.49 17.69
N PRO A 154 -16.43 -4.38 17.46
CA PRO A 154 -17.01 -4.77 16.18
C PRO A 154 -16.48 -3.88 15.03
N LEU A 155 -16.67 -4.34 13.80
CA LEU A 155 -16.39 -3.53 12.62
C LEU A 155 -17.30 -2.31 12.59
N THR A 156 -16.77 -1.17 12.18
CA THR A 156 -17.56 0.02 11.87
C THR A 156 -18.06 -0.02 10.42
N PRO A 157 -19.09 0.76 10.05
CA PRO A 157 -19.54 0.85 8.66
C PRO A 157 -18.41 1.20 7.68
N ALA A 158 -17.47 2.05 8.09
CA ALA A 158 -16.31 2.44 7.29
C ALA A 158 -15.30 1.30 7.05
N GLN A 159 -15.40 0.20 7.80
CA GLN A 159 -14.58 -1.01 7.66
C GLN A 159 -15.33 -2.14 6.94
N ALA A 160 -16.60 -1.95 6.59
CA ALA A 160 -17.44 -2.99 6.00
C ALA A 160 -16.83 -3.55 4.71
N ARG A 161 -16.15 -2.70 3.93
CA ARG A 161 -15.51 -3.10 2.67
C ARG A 161 -14.30 -4.03 2.83
N PHE A 162 -13.78 -4.17 4.04
CA PHE A 162 -12.62 -5.01 4.34
C PHE A 162 -13.02 -6.35 4.96
N ALA A 163 -14.27 -6.45 5.42
CA ALA A 163 -14.73 -7.47 6.34
C ALA A 163 -14.61 -8.89 5.79
N ASP A 164 -14.30 -9.84 6.65
CA ASP A 164 -14.38 -11.26 6.38
C ASP A 164 -15.31 -11.93 7.37
N ALA A 165 -16.02 -12.96 6.89
CA ALA A 165 -16.86 -13.78 7.75
C ALA A 165 -16.01 -14.57 8.76
N ASP A 166 -14.99 -15.29 8.27
CA ASP A 166 -14.10 -16.13 9.07
C ASP A 166 -12.80 -16.46 8.30
N VAL A 167 -11.87 -17.18 8.94
CA VAL A 167 -10.60 -17.59 8.32
C VAL A 167 -10.81 -18.58 7.19
N ALA A 168 -11.81 -19.46 7.27
CA ALA A 168 -12.07 -20.44 6.22
C ALA A 168 -12.45 -19.74 4.90
N ALA A 169 -13.27 -18.69 4.97
CA ALA A 169 -13.61 -17.84 3.83
C ALA A 169 -12.35 -17.15 3.26
N VAL A 170 -11.44 -16.66 4.10
CA VAL A 170 -10.17 -16.06 3.64
C VAL A 170 -9.32 -17.08 2.88
N ILE A 171 -9.18 -18.29 3.43
CA ILE A 171 -8.38 -19.35 2.81
C ILE A 171 -9.02 -19.82 1.50
N ASN A 172 -10.34 -19.94 1.44
CA ASN A 172 -11.04 -20.28 0.20
C ASN A 172 -10.75 -19.26 -0.92
N ASP A 173 -10.81 -17.96 -0.63
CA ASP A 173 -10.46 -16.92 -1.60
C ASP A 173 -9.01 -17.03 -2.10
N VAL A 174 -8.09 -17.28 -1.18
CA VAL A 174 -6.66 -17.44 -1.51
C VAL A 174 -6.47 -18.65 -2.43
N GLU A 175 -7.13 -19.77 -2.14
CA GLU A 175 -7.05 -20.97 -2.97
C GLU A 175 -7.72 -20.78 -4.34
N GLU A 176 -8.83 -20.04 -4.41
CA GLU A 176 -9.47 -19.67 -5.68
C GLU A 176 -8.57 -18.78 -6.54
N LEU A 177 -7.97 -17.74 -5.94
CA LEU A 177 -6.98 -16.88 -6.61
C LEU A 177 -5.76 -17.69 -7.10
N ARG A 178 -5.23 -18.59 -6.28
CA ARG A 178 -4.13 -19.48 -6.67
C ARG A 178 -4.48 -20.34 -7.88
N LYS A 179 -5.69 -20.90 -7.91
CA LYS A 179 -6.18 -21.68 -9.06
C LYS A 179 -6.34 -20.82 -10.30
N ALA A 180 -6.96 -19.65 -10.16
CA ALA A 180 -7.21 -18.73 -11.28
C ALA A 180 -5.92 -18.26 -11.97
N TYR A 181 -4.83 -18.11 -11.21
CA TYR A 181 -3.54 -17.62 -11.73
C TYR A 181 -2.44 -18.69 -11.75
N ALA A 182 -2.76 -19.98 -11.61
CA ALA A 182 -1.78 -21.08 -11.48
C ALA A 182 -0.77 -21.17 -12.65
N HIS A 183 -1.14 -20.68 -13.82
CA HIS A 183 -0.31 -20.73 -15.03
C HIS A 183 0.34 -19.39 -15.39
N ASP A 184 0.19 -18.36 -14.55
CA ASP A 184 0.83 -17.06 -14.75
C ASP A 184 2.05 -16.91 -13.82
N PRO A 185 3.29 -17.01 -14.34
CA PRO A 185 4.49 -16.93 -13.51
C PRO A 185 4.75 -15.52 -12.96
N THR A 186 3.98 -14.52 -13.36
CA THR A 186 4.09 -13.14 -12.86
C THR A 186 3.20 -12.87 -11.64
N VAL A 187 2.35 -13.83 -11.26
CA VAL A 187 1.39 -13.69 -10.16
C VAL A 187 1.67 -14.75 -9.09
N ALA A 188 1.87 -14.29 -7.85
CA ALA A 188 1.85 -15.10 -6.66
C ALA A 188 0.72 -14.65 -5.73
N VAL A 189 0.18 -15.56 -4.93
CA VAL A 189 -0.91 -15.28 -3.99
C VAL A 189 -0.54 -15.76 -2.59
N ALA A 190 -0.59 -14.83 -1.65
CA ALA A 190 -0.30 -15.03 -0.25
C ALA A 190 -1.48 -14.57 0.63
N VAL A 191 -1.43 -14.94 1.90
CA VAL A 191 -2.41 -14.57 2.93
C VAL A 191 -1.72 -13.82 4.05
N ALA A 192 -2.41 -12.85 4.65
CA ALA A 192 -1.94 -12.18 5.87
C ALA A 192 -3.10 -11.81 6.79
N ALA A 193 -2.87 -11.81 8.11
CA ALA A 193 -3.75 -11.09 9.02
C ALA A 193 -3.51 -9.58 8.83
N HIS A 194 -4.57 -8.77 8.68
CA HIS A 194 -4.38 -7.32 8.53
C HIS A 194 -3.60 -6.73 9.73
N SER A 195 -3.95 -7.15 10.94
CA SER A 195 -3.19 -6.88 12.18
C SER A 195 -3.76 -7.68 13.34
N ILE A 196 -3.04 -7.77 14.47
CA ILE A 196 -3.55 -8.30 15.74
C ILE A 196 -4.82 -7.57 16.24
N ARG A 197 -5.04 -6.32 15.80
CA ARG A 197 -6.25 -5.57 16.14
C ARG A 197 -7.45 -5.99 15.30
N ALA A 198 -7.23 -6.49 14.10
CA ALA A 198 -8.27 -6.79 13.12
C ALA A 198 -8.61 -8.27 13.01
N VAL A 199 -7.74 -9.17 13.49
CA VAL A 199 -7.97 -10.62 13.51
C VAL A 199 -7.85 -11.13 14.96
N PRO A 200 -8.89 -11.77 15.52
CA PRO A 200 -8.83 -12.44 16.82
C PRO A 200 -7.85 -13.62 16.86
N MET A 201 -7.27 -13.90 18.03
CA MET A 201 -6.37 -15.05 18.21
C MET A 201 -7.12 -16.38 18.13
N ASP A 202 -8.35 -16.43 18.63
CA ASP A 202 -9.26 -17.57 18.59
C ASP A 202 -9.83 -17.87 17.20
N ALA A 203 -9.58 -16.99 16.23
CA ALA A 203 -9.93 -17.22 14.83
C ALA A 203 -8.84 -18.00 14.05
N VAL A 204 -7.62 -18.10 14.58
CA VAL A 204 -6.43 -18.67 13.91
C VAL A 204 -6.00 -19.99 14.54
#